data_AF-A0A7Y9WVX5-F1
#
_entry.id   AF-A0A7Y9WVX5-F1
#
_cell.length_a   1.000
_cell.length_b   1.000
_cell.length_c   1.000
_cell.angle_alpha   90.00
_cell.angle_beta   90.00
_cell.angle_gamma   90.00
#
_symmetry.space_group_name_H-M   'P 1'
#
loop_
_entity.id
_entity.type
_entity.pdbx_description
1 polymer ?
#
loop_
_entity_poly.entity_id
_entity_poly.type
_entity_poly.pdbx_seq_one_letter_code
_entity_poly.pdbx_strand_id
1 'polypeptide(L)'
;MSDHHPRRTPTPGRARKRAIREHAAQAGVAYSVAARHLESVGLRPGETLATYGRTIYPIGFDPHRQLLVERRERRSFEDRVADTRRAAVLPHGRAQHLVERFPPSRGRTGSGVGALYHGEGRVELLAMVYVVIAAESPGLLPEVGDLAWIAELGEDTALDTACAEVDREARRVLDREPLALWSVIEAALAVAEHSADWQIRQEAIRQAALFHTMMTPRIGYAGEPYVPGLPVAGVRQILDALLIVADDGHAPGTRVRLRRHPDDVGLATIIGATWGSSGPPVGYLVWPDAATAPQSARADDLIVLADQESLPR
;
A
#
# COMPACT_ATOMS: atom_id res chain seq x y z
N MET A 1 4.34 5.94 -43.03
CA MET A 1 4.80 7.21 -42.42
C MET A 1 4.19 7.26 -41.03
N SER A 2 5.00 6.97 -40.01
CA SER A 2 4.52 6.74 -38.66
C SER A 2 4.49 8.04 -37.88
N ASP A 3 3.29 8.53 -37.56
CA ASP A 3 3.11 9.66 -36.65
C ASP A 3 3.51 9.26 -35.24
N HIS A 4 4.75 9.60 -34.88
CA HIS A 4 5.19 9.66 -33.49
C HIS A 4 4.51 10.87 -32.83
N HIS A 5 3.39 10.64 -32.15
CA HIS A 5 2.89 11.63 -31.19
C HIS A 5 3.83 11.68 -29.98
N PRO A 6 4.52 12.81 -29.72
CA PRO A 6 5.33 12.93 -28.52
C PRO A 6 4.41 12.87 -27.29
N ARG A 7 4.73 11.95 -26.37
CA ARG A 7 4.07 11.86 -25.06
C ARG A 7 4.14 13.24 -24.39
N ARG A 8 2.98 13.85 -24.15
CA ARG A 8 2.84 15.13 -23.45
C ARG A 8 3.47 15.03 -22.06
N THR A 9 4.51 15.82 -21.82
CA THR A 9 5.02 16.11 -20.48
C THR A 9 3.92 16.79 -19.65
N PRO A 10 3.71 16.40 -18.39
CA PRO A 10 2.73 17.04 -17.52
C PRO A 10 3.09 18.51 -17.29
N THR A 11 2.14 19.41 -17.49
CA THR A 11 2.33 20.84 -17.25
C THR A 11 2.33 21.11 -15.73
N PRO A 12 3.32 21.84 -15.16
CA PRO A 12 3.53 22.08 -13.72
C PRO A 12 2.39 22.77 -12.93
N GLY A 13 1.17 22.87 -13.46
CA GLY A 13 0.02 23.52 -12.82
C GLY A 13 -1.21 22.63 -12.61
N ARG A 14 -1.23 21.38 -13.08
CA ARG A 14 -2.44 20.54 -13.03
C ARG A 14 -2.73 20.01 -11.62
N ALA A 15 -1.72 19.47 -10.94
CA ALA A 15 -1.82 18.98 -9.56
C ALA A 15 -2.26 20.11 -8.61
N ARG A 16 -1.60 21.26 -8.69
CA ARG A 16 -1.98 22.48 -7.96
C ARG A 16 -3.42 22.90 -8.25
N LYS A 17 -3.86 22.94 -9.52
CA LYS A 17 -5.25 23.27 -9.86
C LYS A 17 -6.25 22.27 -9.28
N ARG A 18 -5.92 20.97 -9.24
CA ARG A 18 -6.75 19.93 -8.61
C ARG A 18 -6.85 20.16 -7.11
N ALA A 19 -5.70 20.32 -6.43
CA ALA A 19 -5.66 20.61 -4.99
C ALA A 19 -6.45 21.87 -4.62
N ILE A 20 -6.37 22.95 -5.41
CA ILE A 20 -7.16 24.16 -5.17
C ILE A 20 -8.67 23.89 -5.33
N ARG A 21 -9.08 23.15 -6.38
CA ARG A 21 -10.50 22.81 -6.59
C ARG A 21 -11.04 21.94 -5.47
N GLU A 22 -10.25 20.96 -5.05
CA GLU A 22 -10.62 20.03 -3.99
C GLU A 22 -10.71 20.73 -2.63
N HIS A 23 -9.72 21.57 -2.30
CA HIS A 23 -9.77 22.41 -1.11
C HIS A 23 -10.97 23.38 -1.12
N ALA A 24 -11.26 24.00 -2.27
CA ALA A 24 -12.43 24.86 -2.43
C ALA A 24 -13.74 24.11 -2.17
N ALA A 25 -13.88 22.89 -2.69
CA ALA A 25 -15.05 22.04 -2.49
C ALA A 25 -15.20 21.59 -1.03
N GLN A 26 -14.11 21.14 -0.40
CA GLN A 26 -14.11 20.67 0.99
C GLN A 26 -14.38 21.79 1.99
N ALA A 27 -13.74 22.96 1.81
CA ALA A 27 -13.89 24.09 2.72
C ALA A 27 -15.13 24.96 2.42
N GLY A 28 -15.85 24.69 1.32
CA GLY A 28 -16.99 25.51 0.89
C GLY A 28 -16.61 26.95 0.52
N VAL A 29 -15.37 27.17 0.03
CA VAL A 29 -14.84 28.50 -0.30
C VAL A 29 -14.62 28.68 -1.79
N ALA A 30 -14.56 29.93 -2.26
CA ALA A 30 -14.23 30.21 -3.65
C ALA A 30 -12.80 29.76 -4.01
N TYR A 31 -12.60 29.37 -5.27
CA TYR A 31 -11.31 28.91 -5.80
C TYR A 31 -10.14 29.86 -5.47
N SER A 32 -10.34 31.18 -5.58
CA SER A 32 -9.31 32.18 -5.29
C SER A 32 -8.98 32.31 -3.80
N VAL A 33 -9.91 31.96 -2.91
CA VAL A 33 -9.67 31.88 -1.46
C VAL A 33 -8.86 30.62 -1.15
N ALA A 34 -9.28 29.48 -1.73
CA ALA A 34 -8.56 28.23 -1.61
C ALA A 34 -7.12 28.32 -2.17
N ALA A 35 -6.93 29.03 -3.28
CA ALA A 35 -5.61 29.28 -3.87
C ALA A 35 -4.71 30.06 -2.91
N ARG A 36 -5.22 31.12 -2.29
CA ARG A 36 -4.49 31.93 -1.29
C ARG A 36 -4.17 31.12 -0.03
N HIS A 37 -5.09 30.29 0.43
CA HIS A 37 -4.83 29.39 1.57
C HIS A 37 -3.69 28.43 1.25
N LEU A 38 -3.71 27.75 0.10
CA LEU A 38 -2.62 26.85 -0.29
C LEU A 38 -1.29 27.57 -0.55
N GLU A 39 -1.33 28.81 -1.07
CA GLU A 39 -0.14 29.66 -1.22
C GLU A 39 0.47 30.04 0.13
N SER A 40 -0.36 30.30 1.15
CA SER A 40 0.11 30.61 2.52
C SER A 40 0.84 29.46 3.21
N VAL A 41 0.72 28.23 2.67
CA VAL A 41 1.40 27.03 3.18
C VAL A 41 2.86 26.94 2.70
N GLY A 42 3.31 27.83 1.80
CA GLY A 42 4.70 27.87 1.36
C GLY A 42 5.10 26.70 0.46
N LEU A 43 4.18 26.20 -0.35
CA LEU A 43 4.45 25.16 -1.35
C LEU A 43 5.38 25.68 -2.45
N ARG A 44 6.44 24.92 -2.76
CA ARG A 44 7.30 25.20 -3.92
C ARG A 44 6.62 24.71 -5.21
N PRO A 45 7.07 25.18 -6.39
CA PRO A 45 6.51 24.71 -7.67
C PRO A 45 6.53 23.17 -7.77
N GLY A 46 5.38 22.58 -8.06
CA GLY A 46 5.21 21.12 -8.17
C GLY A 46 4.95 20.38 -6.86
N GLU A 47 5.12 21.02 -5.70
CA GLU A 47 4.78 20.42 -4.41
C GLU A 47 3.26 20.44 -4.15
N THR A 48 2.78 19.44 -3.43
CA THR A 48 1.37 19.31 -2.99
C THR A 48 1.31 18.96 -1.51
N LEU A 49 0.22 19.30 -0.81
CA LEU A 49 0.02 18.80 0.55
C LEU A 49 -0.37 17.32 0.48
N ALA A 50 0.08 16.52 1.44
CA ALA A 50 -0.21 15.09 1.46
C ALA A 50 -1.69 14.74 1.66
N THR A 51 -2.53 15.74 1.98
CA THR A 51 -3.99 15.62 1.96
C THR A 51 -4.61 15.60 0.57
N TYR A 52 -3.85 15.91 -0.48
CA TYR A 52 -4.35 15.99 -1.85
C TYR A 52 -3.53 15.14 -2.82
N GLY A 53 -4.24 14.50 -3.75
CA GLY A 53 -3.61 13.72 -4.80
C GLY A 53 -3.17 12.34 -4.31
N ARG A 54 -2.40 11.65 -5.16
CA ARG A 54 -1.93 10.31 -4.82
C ARG A 54 -0.61 9.90 -5.44
N THR A 55 0.06 8.98 -4.75
CA THR A 55 1.24 8.27 -5.25
C THR A 55 1.07 6.77 -5.00
N ILE A 56 0.98 5.95 -6.05
CA ILE A 56 0.83 4.49 -5.93
C ILE A 56 2.19 3.80 -6.09
N TYR A 57 2.94 4.17 -7.13
CA TYR A 57 4.32 3.75 -7.35
C TYR A 57 5.19 5.01 -7.31
N PRO A 58 5.65 5.45 -6.13
CA PRO A 58 6.50 6.62 -6.02
C PRO A 58 7.70 6.46 -6.94
N ILE A 59 8.04 7.49 -7.71
CA ILE A 59 9.21 7.49 -8.58
C ILE A 59 10.43 7.29 -7.68
N GLY A 60 10.91 6.06 -7.68
CA GLY A 60 11.89 5.58 -6.73
C GLY A 60 13.30 5.69 -7.25
N PHE A 61 14.25 5.50 -6.33
CA PHE A 61 15.68 5.42 -6.63
C PHE A 61 16.11 3.99 -6.98
N ASP A 62 15.16 3.07 -7.17
CA ASP A 62 15.38 1.65 -7.45
C ASP A 62 14.95 1.31 -8.89
N PRO A 63 15.89 1.34 -9.86
CA PRO A 63 15.59 1.03 -11.26
C PRO A 63 15.07 -0.39 -11.46
N HIS A 64 15.44 -1.34 -10.59
CA HIS A 64 14.98 -2.71 -10.69
C HIS A 64 13.49 -2.81 -10.33
N ARG A 65 13.08 -2.17 -9.23
CA ARG A 65 11.65 -2.07 -8.87
C ARG A 65 10.86 -1.37 -9.97
N GLN A 66 11.38 -0.26 -10.50
CA GLN A 66 10.72 0.47 -11.58
C GLN A 66 10.52 -0.41 -12.82
N LEU A 67 11.52 -1.19 -13.21
CA LEU A 67 11.41 -2.13 -14.33
C LEU A 67 10.31 -3.17 -14.11
N LEU A 68 10.16 -3.71 -12.89
CA LEU A 68 9.10 -4.67 -12.57
C LEU A 68 7.70 -4.05 -12.70
N VAL A 69 7.52 -2.84 -12.18
CA VAL A 69 6.27 -2.08 -12.30
C VAL A 69 5.96 -1.81 -13.77
N GLU A 70 6.92 -1.28 -14.54
CA GLU A 70 6.73 -0.99 -15.96
C GLU A 70 6.42 -2.23 -16.80
N ARG A 71 7.05 -3.38 -16.51
CA ARG A 71 6.72 -4.66 -17.18
C ARG A 71 5.29 -5.08 -16.90
N ARG A 72 4.85 -4.97 -15.64
CA ARG A 72 3.47 -5.28 -15.24
C ARG A 72 2.47 -4.38 -15.95
N GLU A 73 2.81 -3.12 -16.15
CA GLU A 73 1.97 -2.16 -16.87
C GLU A 73 1.85 -2.45 -18.38
N ARG A 74 2.80 -3.18 -18.97
CA ARG A 74 2.84 -3.54 -20.40
C ARG A 74 2.33 -4.95 -20.70
N ARG A 75 1.72 -5.61 -19.72
CA ARG A 75 1.12 -6.95 -19.88
C ARG A 75 0.06 -6.95 -20.98
N SER A 76 -0.08 -8.08 -21.66
CA SER A 76 -1.16 -8.29 -22.62
C SER A 76 -2.52 -8.32 -21.89
N PHE A 77 -3.61 -8.23 -22.65
CA PHE A 77 -4.95 -8.43 -22.07
C PHE A 77 -5.10 -9.83 -21.48
N GLU A 78 -4.64 -10.87 -22.17
CA GLU A 78 -4.69 -12.26 -21.71
C GLU A 78 -3.94 -12.43 -20.38
N ASP A 79 -2.75 -11.85 -20.25
CA ASP A 79 -1.98 -11.87 -19.00
C ASP A 79 -2.71 -11.17 -17.85
N ARG A 80 -3.40 -10.07 -18.14
CA ARG A 80 -4.19 -9.34 -17.13
C ARG A 80 -5.41 -10.13 -16.68
N VAL A 81 -6.13 -10.78 -17.59
CA VAL A 81 -7.27 -11.66 -17.26
C VAL A 81 -6.78 -12.87 -16.46
N ALA A 82 -5.71 -13.53 -16.89
CA ALA A 82 -5.15 -14.65 -16.14
C ALA A 82 -4.72 -14.26 -14.72
N ASP A 83 -4.13 -13.08 -14.56
CA ASP A 83 -3.71 -12.56 -13.27
C ASP A 83 -4.88 -12.16 -12.37
N THR A 84 -5.90 -11.49 -12.91
CA THR A 84 -7.11 -11.12 -12.15
C THR A 84 -7.96 -12.32 -11.78
N ARG A 85 -8.02 -13.36 -12.62
CA ARG A 85 -8.61 -14.67 -12.26
C ARG A 85 -7.91 -15.32 -11.08
N ARG A 86 -6.56 -15.33 -11.07
CA ARG A 86 -5.82 -15.80 -9.89
C ARG A 86 -6.12 -14.93 -8.68
N ALA A 87 -6.11 -13.60 -8.85
CA ALA A 87 -6.33 -12.65 -7.77
C ALA A 87 -7.73 -12.71 -7.15
N ALA A 88 -8.74 -13.13 -7.91
CA ALA A 88 -10.11 -13.36 -7.45
C ALA A 88 -10.25 -14.58 -6.52
N VAL A 89 -9.26 -15.48 -6.48
CA VAL A 89 -9.27 -16.65 -5.59
C VAL A 89 -8.66 -16.28 -4.24
N LEU A 90 -9.52 -15.91 -3.30
CA LEU A 90 -9.14 -15.70 -1.90
C LEU A 90 -8.91 -17.03 -1.17
N PRO A 91 -8.02 -17.08 -0.16
CA PRO A 91 -7.16 -15.99 0.29
C PRO A 91 -5.83 -15.87 -0.49
N HIS A 92 -5.28 -16.98 -0.97
CA HIS A 92 -3.90 -17.02 -1.49
C HIS A 92 -3.70 -16.26 -2.79
N GLY A 93 -4.62 -16.40 -3.75
CA GLY A 93 -4.49 -15.80 -5.07
C GLY A 93 -4.45 -14.27 -5.01
N ARG A 94 -5.32 -13.66 -4.18
CA ARG A 94 -5.27 -12.22 -3.89
C ARG A 94 -3.95 -11.82 -3.24
N ALA A 95 -3.49 -12.59 -2.25
CA ALA A 95 -2.24 -12.32 -1.56
C ALA A 95 -1.03 -12.33 -2.51
N GLN A 96 -0.95 -13.34 -3.37
CA GLN A 96 0.11 -13.47 -4.37
C GLN A 96 0.09 -12.30 -5.36
N HIS A 97 -1.09 -11.99 -5.91
CA HIS A 97 -1.27 -10.86 -6.83
C HIS A 97 -0.77 -9.54 -6.24
N LEU A 98 -1.10 -9.26 -4.98
CA LEU A 98 -0.69 -8.03 -4.31
C LEU A 98 0.82 -7.96 -4.07
N VAL A 99 1.44 -9.08 -3.67
CA VAL A 99 2.90 -9.14 -3.48
C VAL A 99 3.65 -8.95 -4.81
N GLU A 100 3.14 -9.51 -5.90
CA GLU A 100 3.71 -9.34 -7.24
C GLU A 100 3.53 -7.90 -7.77
N ARG A 101 2.37 -7.29 -7.49
CA ARG A 101 2.06 -5.91 -7.88
C ARG A 101 2.91 -4.88 -7.14
N PHE A 102 3.24 -5.15 -5.89
CA PHE A 102 4.04 -4.26 -5.03
C PHE A 102 5.38 -4.92 -4.66
N PRO A 103 6.33 -5.00 -5.61
CA PRO A 103 7.62 -5.64 -5.39
C PRO A 103 8.48 -4.85 -4.39
N PRO A 104 9.41 -5.52 -3.69
CA PRO A 104 10.35 -4.88 -2.78
C PRO A 104 11.11 -3.74 -3.45
N SER A 105 11.35 -2.67 -2.69
CA SER A 105 12.23 -1.58 -3.04
C SER A 105 13.43 -1.58 -2.12
N ARG A 106 14.60 -1.28 -2.66
CA ARG A 106 15.73 -0.85 -1.84
C ARG A 106 15.43 0.53 -1.24
N GLY A 107 15.93 0.75 -0.03
CA GLY A 107 15.94 2.07 0.59
C GLY A 107 16.87 3.02 -0.16
N ARG A 108 16.62 4.33 -0.06
CA ARG A 108 17.49 5.33 -0.68
C ARG A 108 18.78 5.47 0.13
N THR A 109 19.92 5.31 -0.53
CA THR A 109 21.24 5.57 0.07
C THR A 109 21.29 6.96 0.71
N GLY A 110 21.77 7.04 1.96
CA GLY A 110 21.89 8.30 2.71
C GLY A 110 20.61 8.78 3.41
N SER A 111 19.45 8.18 3.15
CA SER A 111 18.20 8.53 3.86
C SER A 111 18.05 7.83 5.21
N GLY A 112 18.80 6.75 5.46
CA GLY A 112 18.62 5.88 6.63
C GLY A 112 17.42 4.93 6.52
N VAL A 113 16.57 5.08 5.49
CA VAL A 113 15.42 4.22 5.25
C VAL A 113 15.89 2.85 4.76
N GLY A 114 15.42 1.79 5.42
CA GLY A 114 15.65 0.41 5.01
C GLY A 114 14.88 0.02 3.73
N ALA A 115 14.85 -1.28 3.43
CA ALA A 115 14.04 -1.78 2.33
C ALA A 115 12.54 -1.51 2.56
N LEU A 116 11.79 -1.23 1.50
CA LEU A 116 10.33 -1.07 1.54
C LEU A 116 9.68 -2.24 0.82
N TYR A 117 8.44 -2.55 1.18
CA TYR A 117 7.70 -3.69 0.68
C TYR A 117 8.54 -4.97 0.79
N HIS A 118 9.30 -5.15 1.87
CA HIS A 118 10.24 -6.26 2.01
C HIS A 118 9.78 -7.27 3.06
N GLY A 119 10.41 -8.43 3.08
CA GLY A 119 10.11 -9.52 4.00
C GLY A 119 9.86 -10.83 3.26
N GLU A 120 10.48 -11.89 3.74
CA GLU A 120 10.18 -13.27 3.35
C GLU A 120 8.85 -13.68 3.97
N GLY A 121 8.01 -14.42 3.25
CA GLY A 121 6.71 -14.86 3.77
C GLY A 121 5.55 -13.85 3.59
N ARG A 122 5.70 -12.81 2.75
CA ARG A 122 4.67 -11.76 2.59
C ARG A 122 3.37 -12.30 2.00
N VAL A 123 3.46 -13.26 1.08
CA VAL A 123 2.27 -13.89 0.47
C VAL A 123 1.52 -14.69 1.53
N GLU A 124 2.27 -15.42 2.34
CA GLU A 124 1.79 -16.30 3.40
C GLU A 124 1.12 -15.48 4.50
N LEU A 125 1.78 -14.44 5.01
CA LEU A 125 1.19 -13.57 6.02
C LEU A 125 -0.10 -12.90 5.51
N LEU A 126 -0.12 -12.41 4.28
CA LEU A 126 -1.32 -11.76 3.73
C LEU A 126 -2.46 -12.77 3.52
N ALA A 127 -2.15 -14.00 3.08
CA ALA A 127 -3.13 -15.07 2.98
C ALA A 127 -3.69 -15.46 4.36
N MET A 128 -2.84 -15.59 5.39
CA MET A 128 -3.27 -15.85 6.77
C MET A 128 -4.21 -14.76 7.29
N VAL A 129 -3.91 -13.49 7.00
CA VAL A 129 -4.78 -12.36 7.41
C VAL A 129 -6.15 -12.42 6.72
N TYR A 130 -6.22 -12.83 5.43
CA TYR A 130 -7.51 -13.06 4.79
C TYR A 130 -8.26 -14.27 5.39
N VAL A 131 -7.56 -15.32 5.85
CA VAL A 131 -8.19 -16.41 6.61
C VAL A 131 -8.76 -15.90 7.94
N VAL A 132 -8.03 -15.02 8.64
CA VAL A 132 -8.54 -14.35 9.86
C VAL A 132 -9.85 -13.64 9.57
N ILE A 133 -9.92 -12.87 8.49
CA ILE A 133 -11.16 -12.16 8.13
C ILE A 133 -12.28 -13.13 7.75
N ALA A 134 -11.98 -14.19 6.99
CA ALA A 134 -12.95 -15.22 6.65
C ALA A 134 -13.54 -15.91 7.90
N ALA A 135 -12.74 -16.07 8.96
CA ALA A 135 -13.16 -16.69 10.22
C ALA A 135 -13.90 -15.71 11.16
N GLU A 136 -13.38 -14.48 11.33
CA GLU A 136 -13.94 -13.50 12.27
C GLU A 136 -15.08 -12.66 11.67
N SER A 137 -15.09 -12.48 10.35
CA SER A 137 -16.00 -11.56 9.65
C SER A 137 -16.32 -12.03 8.23
N PRO A 138 -16.92 -13.23 8.06
CA PRO A 138 -17.20 -13.80 6.74
C PRO A 138 -18.07 -12.91 5.84
N GLY A 139 -18.90 -12.04 6.43
CA GLY A 139 -19.74 -11.09 5.69
C GLY A 139 -18.98 -9.98 4.96
N LEU A 140 -17.68 -9.81 5.21
CA LEU A 140 -16.81 -8.88 4.47
C LEU A 140 -16.19 -9.53 3.22
N LEU A 141 -16.31 -10.85 3.06
CA LEU A 141 -15.79 -11.53 1.88
C LEU A 141 -16.68 -11.23 0.68
N PRO A 142 -16.11 -10.81 -0.47
CA PRO A 142 -16.90 -10.60 -1.67
C PRO A 142 -17.49 -11.93 -2.18
N GLU A 143 -18.64 -11.86 -2.84
CA GLU A 143 -19.25 -13.05 -3.43
C GLU A 143 -18.35 -13.65 -4.52
N VAL A 144 -18.17 -14.98 -4.49
CA VAL A 144 -17.28 -15.69 -5.43
C VAL A 144 -17.73 -15.51 -6.88
N GLY A 145 -19.04 -15.47 -7.13
CA GLY A 145 -19.60 -15.23 -8.47
C GLY A 145 -19.26 -13.85 -9.01
N ASP A 146 -19.34 -12.83 -8.16
CA ASP A 146 -19.01 -11.45 -8.52
C ASP A 146 -17.51 -11.32 -8.81
N LEU A 147 -16.65 -11.87 -7.96
CA LEU A 147 -15.20 -11.85 -8.19
C LEU A 147 -14.81 -12.58 -9.48
N ALA A 148 -15.44 -13.73 -9.76
CA ALA A 148 -15.20 -14.47 -10.98
C ALA A 148 -15.60 -13.66 -12.23
N TRP A 149 -16.73 -12.95 -12.18
CA TRP A 149 -17.17 -12.08 -13.28
C TRP A 149 -16.24 -10.86 -13.45
N ILE A 150 -15.88 -10.18 -12.36
CA ILE A 150 -14.97 -9.02 -12.38
C ILE A 150 -13.59 -9.41 -12.93
N ALA A 151 -13.10 -10.60 -12.59
CA ALA A 151 -11.82 -11.10 -13.08
C ALA A 151 -11.76 -11.21 -14.61
N GLU A 152 -12.90 -11.44 -15.28
CA GLU A 152 -12.93 -11.50 -16.75
C GLU A 152 -12.64 -10.16 -17.43
N LEU A 153 -12.76 -9.04 -16.69
CA LEU A 153 -12.46 -7.71 -17.20
C LEU A 153 -10.95 -7.48 -17.38
N GLY A 154 -10.09 -8.22 -16.66
CA GLY A 154 -8.65 -7.98 -16.66
C GLY A 154 -8.26 -6.61 -16.07
N GLU A 155 -9.12 -6.06 -15.20
CA GLU A 155 -8.96 -4.74 -14.59
C GLU A 155 -8.62 -4.84 -13.09
N ASP A 156 -7.34 -4.63 -12.76
CA ASP A 156 -6.86 -4.64 -11.36
C ASP A 156 -7.70 -3.70 -10.47
N THR A 157 -8.09 -2.51 -10.96
CA THR A 157 -8.88 -1.53 -10.19
C THR A 157 -10.32 -1.99 -9.91
N ALA A 158 -10.96 -2.71 -10.84
CA ALA A 158 -12.30 -3.25 -10.61
C ALA A 158 -12.26 -4.31 -9.50
N LEU A 159 -11.24 -5.18 -9.54
CA LEU A 159 -11.03 -6.18 -8.52
C LEU A 159 -10.65 -5.56 -7.16
N ASP A 160 -9.80 -4.54 -7.15
CA ASP A 160 -9.45 -3.80 -5.93
C ASP A 160 -10.69 -3.15 -5.29
N THR A 161 -11.62 -2.65 -6.11
CA THR A 161 -12.86 -2.06 -5.61
C THR A 161 -13.75 -3.10 -4.95
N ALA A 162 -13.89 -4.29 -5.57
CA ALA A 162 -14.65 -5.38 -5.00
C ALA A 162 -14.04 -5.93 -3.70
N CYS A 163 -12.71 -5.93 -3.60
CA CYS A 163 -12.00 -6.36 -2.40
C CYS A 163 -11.74 -5.24 -1.38
N ALA A 164 -12.24 -4.02 -1.59
CA ALA A 164 -11.84 -2.87 -0.79
C ALA A 164 -12.11 -3.06 0.71
N GLU A 165 -13.26 -3.63 1.09
CA GLU A 165 -13.62 -3.85 2.50
C GLU A 165 -12.74 -4.91 3.17
N VAL A 166 -12.51 -6.04 2.51
CA VAL A 166 -11.64 -7.11 3.00
C VAL A 166 -10.18 -6.65 3.09
N ASP A 167 -9.69 -5.89 2.11
CA ASP A 167 -8.34 -5.32 2.11
C ASP A 167 -8.18 -4.26 3.22
N ARG A 168 -9.24 -3.50 3.51
CA ARG A 168 -9.27 -2.52 4.60
C ARG A 168 -9.21 -3.19 5.96
N GLU A 169 -9.99 -4.24 6.16
CA GLU A 169 -9.98 -5.01 7.41
C GLU A 169 -8.65 -5.75 7.59
N ALA A 170 -8.07 -6.27 6.51
CA ALA A 170 -6.75 -6.91 6.55
C ALA A 170 -5.70 -5.93 7.06
N ARG A 171 -5.78 -4.67 6.60
CA ARG A 171 -4.90 -3.61 7.07
C ARG A 171 -5.11 -3.32 8.57
N ARG A 172 -6.34 -3.34 9.08
CA ARG A 172 -6.64 -3.15 10.53
C ARG A 172 -6.16 -4.31 11.39
N VAL A 173 -6.30 -5.55 10.93
CA VAL A 173 -5.78 -6.74 11.64
C VAL A 173 -4.27 -6.60 11.88
N LEU A 174 -3.52 -6.09 10.90
CA LEU A 174 -2.08 -5.84 11.01
C LEU A 174 -1.71 -4.67 11.94
N ASP A 175 -2.68 -3.89 12.44
CA ASP A 175 -2.45 -2.88 13.49
C ASP A 175 -2.38 -3.46 14.90
N ARG A 176 -2.75 -4.73 15.09
CA ARG A 176 -2.67 -5.42 16.38
C ARG A 176 -1.19 -5.58 16.80
N GLU A 177 -0.96 -5.51 18.11
CA GLU A 177 0.36 -5.81 18.70
C GLU A 177 0.84 -7.22 18.30
N PRO A 178 2.15 -7.48 18.15
CA PRO A 178 2.66 -8.71 17.55
C PRO A 178 2.11 -10.00 18.17
N LEU A 179 2.08 -10.09 19.50
CA LEU A 179 1.55 -11.28 20.19
C LEU A 179 0.05 -11.47 19.94
N ALA A 180 -0.74 -10.40 19.93
CA ALA A 180 -2.17 -10.46 19.66
C ALA A 180 -2.45 -10.86 18.21
N LEU A 181 -1.65 -10.35 17.26
CA LEU A 181 -1.72 -10.75 15.85
C LEU A 181 -1.44 -12.24 15.70
N TRP A 182 -0.41 -12.77 16.37
CA TRP A 182 -0.06 -14.19 16.30
C TRP A 182 -1.18 -15.08 16.84
N SER A 183 -1.69 -14.78 18.03
CA SER A 183 -2.78 -15.56 18.64
C SER A 183 -4.04 -15.59 17.77
N VAL A 184 -4.35 -14.48 17.11
CA VAL A 184 -5.51 -14.38 16.23
C VAL A 184 -5.32 -15.19 14.95
N ILE A 185 -4.14 -15.13 14.35
CA ILE A 185 -3.80 -15.95 13.18
C ILE A 185 -3.91 -17.44 13.53
N GLU A 186 -3.30 -17.86 14.63
CA GLU A 186 -3.34 -19.24 15.08
C GLU A 186 -4.77 -19.73 15.33
N ALA A 187 -5.57 -18.94 16.05
CA ALA A 187 -6.97 -19.27 16.33
C ALA A 187 -7.81 -19.36 15.05
N ALA A 188 -7.66 -18.41 14.12
CA ALA A 188 -8.40 -18.41 12.87
C ALA A 188 -8.04 -19.60 11.98
N LEU A 189 -6.75 -19.95 11.90
CA LEU A 189 -6.30 -21.11 11.15
C LEU A 189 -6.89 -22.41 11.72
N ALA A 190 -6.84 -22.60 13.04
CA ALA A 190 -7.41 -23.77 13.69
C ALA A 190 -8.92 -23.92 13.45
N VAL A 191 -9.67 -22.81 13.43
CA VAL A 191 -11.10 -22.82 13.06
C VAL A 191 -11.29 -23.16 11.58
N ALA A 192 -10.51 -22.53 10.70
CA ALA A 192 -10.63 -22.68 9.26
C ALA A 192 -10.23 -24.08 8.74
N GLU A 193 -9.35 -24.80 9.45
CA GLU A 193 -9.04 -26.22 9.19
C GLU A 193 -10.28 -27.14 9.30
N HIS A 194 -11.32 -26.69 10.01
CA HIS A 194 -12.58 -27.40 10.16
C HIS A 194 -13.70 -26.80 9.30
N SER A 195 -13.39 -25.87 8.39
CA SER A 195 -14.37 -25.24 7.51
C SER A 195 -15.08 -26.27 6.63
N ALA A 196 -16.37 -26.06 6.38
CA ALA A 196 -17.14 -26.83 5.40
C ALA A 196 -16.65 -26.55 3.96
N ASP A 197 -16.18 -25.33 3.71
CA ASP A 197 -15.56 -24.97 2.43
C ASP A 197 -14.20 -25.67 2.32
N TRP A 198 -14.08 -26.57 1.34
CA TRP A 198 -12.87 -27.35 1.14
C TRP A 198 -11.68 -26.51 0.71
N GLN A 199 -11.89 -25.39 0.01
CA GLN A 199 -10.81 -24.51 -0.44
C GLN A 199 -10.22 -23.77 0.76
N ILE A 200 -11.09 -23.18 1.59
CA ILE A 200 -10.68 -22.51 2.84
C ILE A 200 -9.96 -23.51 3.75
N ARG A 201 -10.51 -24.73 3.89
CA ARG A 201 -9.90 -25.78 4.71
C ARG A 201 -8.50 -26.17 4.24
N GLN A 202 -8.32 -26.44 2.95
CA GLN A 202 -7.00 -26.81 2.41
C GLN A 202 -5.99 -25.69 2.58
N GLU A 203 -6.42 -24.46 2.37
CA GLU A 203 -5.57 -23.30 2.52
C GLU A 203 -5.20 -23.04 3.98
N ALA A 204 -6.13 -23.22 4.92
CA ALA A 204 -5.86 -23.13 6.35
C ALA A 204 -4.80 -24.15 6.81
N ILE A 205 -4.93 -25.42 6.39
CA ILE A 205 -3.93 -26.46 6.70
C ILE A 205 -2.55 -26.07 6.17
N ARG A 206 -2.48 -25.58 4.93
CA ARG A 206 -1.22 -25.14 4.31
C ARG A 206 -0.62 -23.95 5.06
N GLN A 207 -1.45 -22.97 5.40
CA GLN A 207 -1.00 -21.77 6.10
C GLN A 207 -0.61 -22.06 7.55
N ALA A 208 -1.27 -22.99 8.25
CA ALA A 208 -0.85 -23.43 9.59
C ALA A 208 0.57 -24.01 9.57
N ALA A 209 0.88 -24.89 8.61
CA ALA A 209 2.22 -25.43 8.45
C ALA A 209 3.28 -24.35 8.15
N LEU A 210 2.94 -23.39 7.30
CA LEU A 210 3.82 -22.27 6.96
C LEU A 210 4.01 -21.31 8.13
N PHE A 211 2.95 -21.02 8.89
CA PHE A 211 3.01 -20.21 10.10
C PHE A 211 3.96 -20.83 11.12
N HIS A 212 3.82 -22.13 11.41
CA HIS A 212 4.75 -22.82 12.31
C HIS A 212 6.20 -22.76 11.82
N THR A 213 6.43 -22.89 10.51
CA THR A 213 7.77 -22.79 9.90
C THR A 213 8.35 -21.38 10.05
N MET A 214 7.54 -20.34 9.85
CA MET A 214 7.94 -18.94 10.02
C MET A 214 8.24 -18.59 11.49
N MET A 215 7.54 -19.23 12.42
CA MET A 215 7.70 -19.02 13.86
C MET A 215 8.76 -19.93 14.50
N THR A 216 9.34 -20.85 13.74
CA THR A 216 10.40 -21.74 14.23
C THR A 216 11.69 -20.94 14.49
N PRO A 217 12.28 -21.03 15.70
CA PRO A 217 13.56 -20.40 16.00
C PRO A 217 14.67 -20.89 15.06
N ARG A 218 15.46 -19.95 14.56
CA ARG A 218 16.66 -20.18 13.74
C ARG A 218 17.90 -19.82 14.55
N ILE A 219 19.04 -20.38 14.16
CA ILE A 219 20.33 -20.04 14.78
C ILE A 219 20.95 -18.88 14.01
N GLY A 220 21.26 -17.80 14.73
CA GLY A 220 21.91 -16.60 14.24
C GLY A 220 23.40 -16.79 14.01
N TYR A 221 24.06 -15.77 13.47
CA TYR A 221 25.47 -15.84 13.09
C TYR A 221 26.39 -16.09 14.30
N ALA A 222 26.02 -15.62 15.49
CA ALA A 222 26.78 -15.85 16.73
C ALA A 222 26.23 -17.05 17.56
N GLY A 223 25.39 -17.90 16.96
CA GLY A 223 24.85 -19.10 17.60
C GLY A 223 23.59 -18.88 18.44
N GLU A 224 23.07 -17.66 18.50
CA GLU A 224 21.89 -17.28 19.25
C GLU A 224 20.59 -17.73 18.57
N PRO A 225 19.62 -18.31 19.30
CA PRO A 225 18.31 -18.57 18.73
C PRO A 225 17.56 -17.25 18.50
N TYR A 226 17.00 -17.07 17.31
CA TYR A 226 16.12 -15.94 16.98
C TYR A 226 14.97 -16.39 16.10
N VAL A 227 13.82 -15.72 16.19
CA VAL A 227 12.71 -15.88 15.24
C VAL A 227 12.74 -14.68 14.30
N PRO A 228 12.86 -14.87 12.97
CA PRO A 228 12.87 -13.75 12.02
C PRO A 228 11.66 -12.83 12.14
N GLY A 229 10.55 -13.38 12.62
CA GLY A 229 9.27 -12.69 12.78
C GLY A 229 8.47 -12.67 11.48
N LEU A 230 7.20 -12.28 11.60
CA LEU A 230 6.30 -12.11 10.46
C LEU A 230 6.67 -10.83 9.68
N PRO A 231 6.55 -10.81 8.35
CA PRO A 231 6.87 -9.64 7.51
C PRO A 231 5.79 -8.54 7.56
N VAL A 232 5.35 -8.18 8.77
CA VAL A 232 4.22 -7.27 9.03
C VAL A 232 4.43 -5.91 8.37
N ALA A 233 5.62 -5.34 8.46
CA ALA A 233 5.93 -4.04 7.86
C ALA A 233 5.75 -4.07 6.33
N GLY A 234 6.26 -5.10 5.66
CA GLY A 234 6.12 -5.25 4.22
C GLY A 234 4.67 -5.44 3.78
N VAL A 235 3.90 -6.26 4.49
CA VAL A 235 2.48 -6.50 4.17
C VAL A 235 1.63 -5.26 4.43
N ARG A 236 1.86 -4.54 5.53
CA ARG A 236 1.23 -3.23 5.77
C ARG A 236 1.49 -2.25 4.63
N GLN A 237 2.73 -2.17 4.16
CA GLN A 237 3.10 -1.27 3.07
C GLN A 237 2.41 -1.63 1.75
N ILE A 238 2.24 -2.92 1.45
CA ILE A 238 1.46 -3.41 0.30
C ILE A 238 0.01 -2.92 0.40
N LEU A 239 -0.64 -3.17 1.54
CA LEU A 239 -2.03 -2.76 1.74
C LEU A 239 -2.21 -1.24 1.78
N ASP A 240 -1.25 -0.50 2.35
CA ASP A 240 -1.25 0.97 2.31
C ASP A 240 -1.24 1.46 0.85
N ALA A 241 -0.33 0.95 0.02
CA ALA A 241 -0.23 1.34 -1.38
C ALA A 241 -1.46 0.94 -2.21
N LEU A 242 -2.08 -0.19 -1.87
CA LEU A 242 -3.31 -0.68 -2.48
C LEU A 242 -4.51 0.23 -2.16
N LEU A 243 -4.75 0.50 -0.88
CA LEU A 243 -5.91 1.29 -0.43
C LEU A 243 -5.86 2.74 -0.96
N ILE A 244 -4.67 3.29 -1.10
CA ILE A 244 -4.44 4.60 -1.73
C ILE A 244 -4.91 4.68 -3.19
N VAL A 245 -4.99 3.54 -3.89
CA VAL A 245 -5.56 3.49 -5.25
C VAL A 245 -7.01 3.97 -5.25
N ALA A 246 -7.78 3.62 -4.20
CA ALA A 246 -9.19 3.96 -4.07
C ALA A 246 -9.42 5.26 -3.29
N ASP A 247 -8.71 5.44 -2.17
CA ASP A 247 -9.00 6.49 -1.19
C ASP A 247 -8.13 7.76 -1.34
N ASP A 248 -7.32 7.86 -2.40
CA ASP A 248 -6.26 8.88 -2.56
C ASP A 248 -5.22 8.84 -1.41
N GLY A 249 -4.18 9.69 -1.47
CA GLY A 249 -3.07 9.74 -0.51
C GLY A 249 -1.76 9.13 -1.04
N HIS A 250 -0.75 9.00 -0.18
CA HIS A 250 0.63 8.77 -0.64
C HIS A 250 1.28 7.49 -0.13
N ALA A 251 1.69 6.62 -1.06
CA ALA A 251 2.19 5.28 -0.74
C ALA A 251 3.58 5.30 -0.09
N PRO A 252 3.94 4.24 0.65
CA PRO A 252 5.29 4.06 1.15
C PRO A 252 6.35 4.23 0.06
N GLY A 253 7.40 4.99 0.36
CA GLY A 253 8.44 5.41 -0.58
C GLY A 253 8.27 6.83 -1.10
N THR A 254 7.10 7.46 -0.93
CA THR A 254 6.92 8.87 -1.31
C THR A 254 7.78 9.80 -0.47
N ARG A 255 8.45 10.71 -1.16
CA ARG A 255 9.28 11.75 -0.55
C ARG A 255 8.42 12.94 -0.15
N VAL A 256 8.63 13.38 1.09
CA VAL A 256 7.93 14.51 1.67
C VAL A 256 8.90 15.45 2.37
N ARG A 257 8.46 16.67 2.63
CA ARG A 257 9.07 17.60 3.56
C ARG A 257 8.10 17.84 4.72
N LEU A 258 8.65 17.94 5.91
CA LEU A 258 7.91 18.31 7.11
C LEU A 258 7.65 19.82 7.13
N ARG A 259 6.44 20.23 7.52
CA ARG A 259 6.09 21.65 7.68
C ARG A 259 6.63 22.29 8.96
N ARG A 260 7.35 21.55 9.82
CA ARG A 260 7.86 22.07 11.09
C ARG A 260 9.01 23.06 10.81
N HIS A 261 8.69 24.35 10.89
CA HIS A 261 9.52 25.54 10.68
C HIS A 261 9.94 25.90 9.23
N PRO A 262 9.91 27.19 8.83
CA PRO A 262 10.25 27.64 7.47
C PRO A 262 11.70 27.34 7.04
N ASP A 263 12.61 27.23 8.00
CA ASP A 263 14.05 27.09 7.76
C ASP A 263 14.54 25.64 7.83
N ASP A 264 13.70 24.71 8.29
CA ASP A 264 14.06 23.30 8.43
C ASP A 264 13.57 22.50 7.22
N VAL A 265 14.49 22.21 6.30
CA VAL A 265 14.23 21.40 5.09
C VAL A 265 14.27 19.91 5.45
N GLY A 266 13.62 19.53 6.55
CA GLY A 266 13.52 18.16 7.01
C GLY A 266 12.80 17.30 5.98
N LEU A 267 13.57 16.68 5.08
CA LEU A 267 13.06 15.72 4.12
C LEU A 267 12.81 14.39 4.82
N ALA A 268 11.79 13.66 4.38
CA ALA A 268 11.46 12.36 4.91
C ALA A 268 10.90 11.44 3.80
N THR A 269 10.86 10.15 4.09
CA THR A 269 10.13 9.15 3.29
C THR A 269 8.92 8.66 4.07
N ILE A 270 7.75 8.59 3.42
CA ILE A 270 6.60 7.85 3.97
C ILE A 270 6.97 6.36 4.01
N ILE A 271 6.85 5.72 5.17
CA ILE A 271 7.11 4.28 5.32
C ILE A 271 5.86 3.49 5.74
N GLY A 272 4.75 4.18 6.00
CA GLY A 272 3.44 3.60 6.29
C GLY A 272 2.37 4.67 6.39
N ALA A 273 1.12 4.27 6.22
CA ALA A 273 -0.06 5.12 6.38
C ALA A 273 -0.79 4.81 7.69
N THR A 274 -1.32 5.87 8.31
CA THR A 274 -2.24 5.79 9.44
C THR A 274 -3.64 6.05 8.91
N TRP A 275 -4.54 5.12 9.18
CA TRP A 275 -5.85 5.10 8.57
C TRP A 275 -6.95 5.40 9.58
N GLY A 276 -7.96 6.18 9.17
CA GLY A 276 -9.20 6.34 9.93
C GLY A 276 -10.15 5.14 9.76
N SER A 277 -11.41 5.30 10.15
CA SER A 277 -12.44 4.29 9.92
C SER A 277 -12.76 4.10 8.42
N SER A 278 -12.71 5.17 7.63
CA SER A 278 -13.01 5.19 6.19
C SER A 278 -12.26 6.33 5.49
N GLY A 279 -12.12 6.25 4.16
CA GLY A 279 -11.52 7.30 3.34
C GLY A 279 -9.99 7.38 3.43
N PRO A 280 -9.39 8.51 3.02
CA PRO A 280 -7.93 8.66 2.91
C PRO A 280 -7.19 8.45 4.24
N PRO A 281 -5.86 8.23 4.19
CA PRO A 281 -5.02 8.25 5.38
C PRO A 281 -5.17 9.54 6.19
N VAL A 282 -5.34 9.41 7.51
CA VAL A 282 -5.41 10.56 8.44
C VAL A 282 -4.02 11.05 8.86
N GLY A 283 -2.99 10.26 8.57
CA GLY A 283 -1.60 10.56 8.86
C GLY A 283 -0.66 9.52 8.26
N TYR A 284 0.63 9.71 8.49
CA TYR A 284 1.68 8.86 7.96
C TYR A 284 2.74 8.59 9.02
N LEU A 285 3.32 7.41 8.95
CA LEU A 285 4.60 7.12 9.57
C LEU A 285 5.67 7.52 8.55
N VAL A 286 6.54 8.45 8.93
CA VAL A 286 7.61 8.97 8.07
C VAL A 286 8.98 8.73 8.70
N TRP A 287 9.98 8.49 7.88
CA TRP A 287 11.37 8.39 8.28
C TRP A 287 12.11 9.65 7.81
N PRO A 288 12.48 10.57 8.72
CA PRO A 288 13.26 11.74 8.36
C PRO A 288 14.67 11.34 7.91
N ASP A 289 15.22 12.04 6.93
CA ASP A 289 16.58 11.80 6.47
C ASP A 289 17.57 12.00 7.63
N ALA A 290 18.54 11.09 7.73
CA ALA A 290 19.56 11.04 8.80
C ALA A 290 19.02 10.81 10.24
N ALA A 291 17.71 10.59 10.41
CA ALA A 291 17.16 10.16 11.69
C ALA A 291 17.40 8.67 11.96
N THR A 292 17.40 8.31 13.25
CA THR A 292 17.55 6.93 13.72
C THR A 292 16.22 6.21 13.96
N ALA A 293 15.11 6.94 13.93
CA ALA A 293 13.77 6.41 14.21
C ALA A 293 12.70 7.10 13.34
N PRO A 294 11.60 6.41 13.05
CA PRO A 294 10.47 7.01 12.36
C PRO A 294 9.65 7.91 13.29
N GLN A 295 8.88 8.82 12.71
CA GLN A 295 7.95 9.70 13.41
C GLN A 295 6.58 9.68 12.76
N SER A 296 5.54 9.85 13.57
CA SER A 296 4.18 10.06 13.07
C SER A 296 3.96 11.52 12.70
N ALA A 297 3.32 11.77 11.56
CA ALA A 297 2.93 13.09 11.11
C ALA A 297 1.49 13.08 10.58
N ARG A 298 0.74 14.16 10.82
CA ARG A 298 -0.58 14.32 10.18
C ARG A 298 -0.39 14.57 8.70
N ALA A 299 -1.37 14.20 7.87
CA ALA A 299 -1.31 14.47 6.43
C ALA A 299 -1.14 15.97 6.14
N ASP A 300 -1.78 16.84 6.93
CA ASP A 300 -1.65 18.30 6.82
C ASP A 300 -0.24 18.81 7.10
N ASP A 301 0.58 18.08 7.86
CA ASP A 301 1.94 18.49 8.24
C ASP A 301 2.99 18.11 7.19
N LEU A 302 2.57 17.44 6.11
CA LEU A 302 3.44 16.88 5.09
C LEU A 302 3.21 17.54 3.74
N ILE A 303 4.32 17.89 3.10
CA ILE A 303 4.35 18.40 1.74
C ILE A 303 5.02 17.35 0.86
N VAL A 304 4.29 16.81 -0.09
CA VAL A 304 4.79 15.88 -1.10
C VAL A 304 5.66 16.64 -2.08
N LEU A 305 6.86 16.11 -2.31
CA LEU A 305 7.82 16.74 -3.21
C LEU A 305 7.33 16.66 -4.66
N ALA A 306 7.78 17.62 -5.46
CA ALA A 306 7.50 17.65 -6.89
C ALA A 306 7.89 16.35 -7.60
N ASP A 307 7.18 16.05 -8.70
CA ASP A 307 7.42 14.91 -9.58
C ASP A 307 7.32 13.53 -8.91
N GLN A 308 6.70 13.45 -7.72
CA GLN A 308 6.41 12.18 -7.06
C GLN A 308 5.09 11.56 -7.53
N GLU A 309 4.13 12.39 -7.93
CA GLU A 309 2.75 11.98 -8.26
C GLU A 309 2.70 10.99 -9.41
N SER A 310 1.92 9.92 -9.21
CA SER A 310 1.58 9.00 -10.29
C SER A 310 0.81 9.76 -11.36
N LEU A 311 1.30 9.74 -12.61
CA LEU A 311 0.60 10.36 -13.73
C LEU A 311 -0.80 9.72 -13.85
N PRO A 312 -1.89 10.52 -13.85
CA PRO A 312 -3.20 9.98 -14.14
C PRO A 312 -3.18 9.40 -15.56
N ARG A 313 -3.58 8.13 -15.67
CA ARG A 313 -3.95 7.51 -16.94
C ARG A 313 -5.28 8.07 -17.40
#